data_AF-A0A1H8SS06-F1
#
_entry.id   AF-A0A1H8SS06-F1
#
_cell.length_a   1.000
_cell.length_b   1.000
_cell.length_c   1.000
_cell.angle_alpha   90.00
_cell.angle_beta   90.00
_cell.angle_gamma   90.00
#
_symmetry.space_group_name_H-M   'P 1'
#
loop_
_entity.id
_entity.type
_entity.pdbx_description
1 polymer ?
#
loop_
_entity_poly.entity_id
_entity_poly.type
_entity_poly.pdbx_seq_one_letter_code
_entity_poly.pdbx_strand_id
1 'polypeptide(L)'
;MNEKTVKEQLQAELTNLQSLVDEVKLQMHLGAKEAQDNIRPYLEELELELSQAKRKWDQFENSSEGAWEDIQTGLRKSLKSMQQAFEKAKKHFPEQDKK
;
A
#
# COMPACT_ATOMS: atom_id res chain seq x y z
N MET A 1 23.13 -7.74 -3.40
CA MET A 1 22.36 -6.58 -2.89
C MET A 1 22.51 -6.58 -1.38
N ASN A 2 22.86 -5.46 -0.75
CA ASN A 2 22.98 -5.41 0.72
C ASN A 2 21.60 -5.43 1.37
N GLU A 3 21.43 -6.21 2.45
CA GLU A 3 20.17 -6.28 3.22
C GLU A 3 19.67 -4.90 3.65
N LYS A 4 20.57 -3.99 4.07
CA LYS A 4 20.22 -2.60 4.39
C LYS A 4 19.48 -1.89 3.26
N THR A 5 19.96 -2.04 2.03
CA THR A 5 19.37 -1.36 0.86
C THR A 5 17.99 -1.94 0.51
N VAL A 6 17.81 -3.24 0.69
CA VAL A 6 16.49 -3.87 0.56
C VAL A 6 15.54 -3.37 1.64
N LYS A 7 16.03 -3.27 2.88
CA LYS A 7 15.26 -2.83 4.02
C LYS A 7 14.70 -1.42 3.75
N GLU A 8 15.57 -0.50 3.35
CA GLU A 8 15.22 0.87 2.99
C GLU A 8 14.24 0.93 1.81
N GLN A 9 14.41 0.09 0.78
CA GLN A 9 13.49 0.04 -0.37
C GLN A 9 12.09 -0.41 0.05
N LEU A 10 11.97 -1.49 0.83
CA LEU A 10 10.67 -1.97 1.30
C LEU A 10 9.99 -0.98 2.23
N GLN A 11 10.75 -0.32 3.10
CA GLN A 11 10.23 0.73 3.98
C GLN A 11 9.71 1.93 3.16
N ALA A 12 10.45 2.34 2.13
CA ALA A 12 10.01 3.40 1.22
C ALA A 12 8.76 3.00 0.44
N GLU A 13 8.70 1.76 -0.07
CA GLU A 13 7.54 1.19 -0.76
C GLU A 13 6.30 1.16 0.15
N LEU A 14 6.44 0.74 1.42
CA LEU A 14 5.35 0.76 2.42
C LEU A 14 4.88 2.18 2.76
N THR A 15 5.82 3.11 2.90
CA THR A 15 5.53 4.52 3.17
C THR A 15 4.77 5.15 2.01
N ASN A 16 5.21 4.87 0.77
CA ASN A 16 4.54 5.35 -0.42
C ASN A 16 3.10 4.83 -0.54
N LEU A 17 2.88 3.54 -0.28
CA LEU A 17 1.51 2.99 -0.23
C LEU A 17 0.65 3.64 0.85
N GLN A 18 1.21 3.90 2.04
CA GLN A 18 0.47 4.62 3.08
C GLN A 18 0.04 6.00 2.60
N SER A 19 0.94 6.75 1.98
CA SER A 19 0.60 8.07 1.44
C SER A 19 -0.49 8.02 0.38
N LEU A 20 -0.46 7.01 -0.49
CA LEU A 20 -1.51 6.79 -1.49
C LEU A 20 -2.87 6.45 -0.86
N VAL A 21 -2.89 5.58 0.16
CA VAL A 21 -4.09 5.24 0.93
C VAL A 21 -4.66 6.51 1.58
N ASP A 22 -3.80 7.31 2.21
CA ASP A 22 -4.19 8.55 2.88
C ASP A 22 -4.76 9.57 1.89
N GLU A 23 -4.16 9.68 0.70
CA GLU A 23 -4.65 10.54 -0.39
C GLU A 23 -6.04 10.12 -0.85
N VAL A 24 -6.27 8.82 -1.09
CA VAL A 24 -7.60 8.32 -1.48
C VAL A 24 -8.61 8.47 -0.36
N LYS A 25 -8.21 8.27 0.89
CA LYS A 25 -9.09 8.49 2.05
C LYS A 25 -9.50 9.95 2.17
N LEU A 26 -8.58 10.88 1.92
CA LEU A 26 -8.85 12.31 1.89
C LEU A 26 -9.81 12.65 0.73
N GLN A 27 -9.53 12.16 -0.48
CA GLN A 27 -10.39 12.36 -1.65
C GLN A 27 -11.79 11.75 -1.45
N MET A 28 -11.88 10.60 -0.79
CA MET A 28 -13.14 10.01 -0.37
C MET A 28 -13.88 10.93 0.60
N HIS A 29 -13.23 11.42 1.66
CA HIS A 29 -13.83 12.34 2.62
C HIS A 29 -14.33 13.64 1.99
N LEU A 30 -13.63 14.15 0.97
CA LEU A 30 -13.99 15.36 0.23
C LEU A 30 -15.02 15.11 -0.89
N GLY A 31 -15.16 13.86 -1.34
CA GLY A 31 -16.02 13.47 -2.45
C GLY A 31 -17.49 13.33 -2.09
N ALA A 32 -18.34 13.23 -3.13
CA ALA A 32 -19.76 12.95 -2.96
C ALA A 32 -20.00 11.56 -2.35
N LYS A 33 -21.07 11.41 -1.57
CA LYS A 33 -21.44 10.17 -0.86
C LYS A 33 -21.48 8.92 -1.76
N GLU A 34 -21.87 9.10 -3.02
CA GLU A 34 -21.93 8.05 -4.04
C GLU A 34 -20.52 7.58 -4.49
N ALA A 35 -19.53 8.48 -4.53
CA ALA A 35 -18.14 8.11 -4.74
C ALA A 35 -17.59 7.40 -3.49
N GLN A 36 -17.98 7.85 -2.29
CA GLN A 36 -17.61 7.19 -1.04
C GLN A 36 -18.08 5.73 -1.00
N ASP A 37 -19.34 5.46 -1.29
CA ASP A 37 -19.89 4.10 -1.25
C ASP A 37 -19.22 3.15 -2.26
N ASN A 38 -18.81 3.67 -3.42
CA ASN A 38 -18.11 2.90 -4.45
C ASN A 38 -16.63 2.63 -4.10
N ILE A 39 -15.95 3.59 -3.47
CA ILE A 39 -14.50 3.52 -3.19
C ILE A 39 -14.20 2.86 -1.84
N ARG A 40 -15.10 3.00 -0.87
CA ARG A 40 -14.96 2.47 0.49
C ARG A 40 -14.53 1.00 0.55
N PRO A 41 -15.12 0.04 -0.18
CA PRO A 41 -14.67 -1.35 -0.11
C PRO A 41 -13.24 -1.54 -0.61
N TYR A 42 -12.83 -0.82 -1.66
CA TYR A 42 -11.45 -0.87 -2.18
C TYR A 42 -10.46 -0.22 -1.22
N LEU A 43 -10.86 0.86 -0.54
CA LEU A 43 -10.04 1.52 0.46
C LEU A 43 -9.85 0.65 1.71
N GLU A 44 -10.92 0.02 2.19
CA GLU A 44 -10.87 -0.90 3.34
C GLU A 44 -9.98 -2.13 3.04
N GLU A 45 -10.08 -2.69 1.84
CA GLU A 45 -9.20 -3.80 1.39
C GLU A 45 -7.73 -3.36 1.34
N LEU A 46 -7.47 -2.15 0.81
CA LEU A 46 -6.12 -1.59 0.73
C LEU A 46 -5.53 -1.29 2.11
N GLU A 47 -6.32 -0.75 3.04
CA GLU A 47 -5.90 -0.52 4.44
C GLU A 47 -5.58 -1.84 5.15
N LEU A 48 -6.38 -2.88 4.92
CA LEU A 48 -6.15 -4.21 5.47
C LEU A 48 -4.85 -4.83 4.93
N GLU A 49 -4.66 -4.81 3.62
CA GLU A 49 -3.44 -5.31 2.96
C GLU A 49 -2.19 -4.54 3.44
N LEU A 50 -2.29 -3.21 3.58
CA LEU A 50 -1.18 -2.38 4.09
C LEU A 50 -0.85 -2.70 5.55
N SER A 51 -1.88 -2.88 6.38
CA SER A 51 -1.74 -3.31 7.78
C SER A 51 -1.03 -4.65 7.88
N GLN A 52 -1.41 -5.62 7.03
CA GLN A 52 -0.76 -6.93 6.98
C GLN A 52 0.70 -6.81 6.53
N ALA A 53 0.98 -5.98 5.52
CA ALA A 53 2.35 -5.75 5.05
C ALA A 53 3.21 -5.09 6.14
N LYS A 54 2.68 -4.11 6.87
CA LYS A 54 3.36 -3.50 8.03
C LYS A 54 3.59 -4.48 9.17
N ARG A 55 2.63 -5.36 9.48
CA ARG A 55 2.83 -6.41 10.50
C ARG A 55 3.90 -7.41 10.10
N LYS A 56 3.91 -7.85 8.84
CA LYS A 56 4.95 -8.73 8.32
C LYS A 56 6.32 -8.05 8.35
N TRP A 57 6.37 -6.76 8.08
CA TRP A 57 7.58 -5.94 8.22
C TRP A 57 8.09 -5.85 9.66
N ASP A 58 7.19 -5.61 10.62
CA ASP A 58 7.54 -5.51 12.04
C ASP A 58 8.03 -6.85 12.60
N GLN A 59 7.37 -7.96 12.22
CA GLN A 59 7.85 -9.32 12.52
C GLN A 59 9.22 -9.59 11.88
N PHE A 60 9.45 -9.03 10.69
CA PHE A 60 10.69 -9.18 9.95
C PHE A 60 11.85 -8.43 10.61
N GLU A 61 11.63 -7.22 11.14
CA GLU A 61 12.66 -6.50 11.91
C GLU A 61 13.12 -7.27 13.15
N ASN A 62 12.27 -8.15 13.66
CA ASN A 62 12.52 -9.01 14.81
C ASN A 62 12.99 -10.43 14.44
N SER A 63 13.10 -10.78 13.15
CA SER A 63 13.41 -12.14 12.67
C SER A 63 14.91 -12.33 12.35
N SER A 64 15.38 -13.57 12.42
CA SER A 64 16.77 -13.94 12.10
C SER A 64 17.05 -13.90 10.59
N GLU A 65 18.30 -13.63 10.19
CA GLU A 65 18.77 -13.43 8.80
C GLU A 65 18.29 -14.50 7.79
N GLY A 66 18.07 -15.75 8.21
CA GLY A 66 17.60 -16.82 7.33
C GLY A 66 16.16 -16.68 6.82
N ALA A 67 15.30 -15.88 7.48
CA ALA A 67 13.92 -15.63 7.04
C ALA A 67 13.81 -14.41 6.09
N TRP A 68 14.93 -13.74 5.83
CA TRP A 68 14.97 -12.45 5.14
C TRP A 68 14.47 -12.52 3.70
N GLU A 69 14.93 -13.53 2.95
CA GLU A 69 14.75 -13.63 1.50
C GLU A 69 13.30 -13.98 1.11
N ASP A 70 12.68 -14.89 1.88
CA ASP A 70 11.29 -15.32 1.67
C ASP A 70 10.30 -14.22 2.06
N ILE A 71 10.52 -13.56 3.21
CA ILE A 71 9.64 -12.47 3.66
C ILE A 71 9.76 -11.28 2.73
N GLN A 72 10.98 -10.89 2.35
CA GLN A 72 11.20 -9.83 1.37
C GLN A 72 10.43 -10.12 0.07
N THR A 73 10.55 -11.33 -0.47
CA THR A 73 9.89 -11.70 -1.73
C THR A 73 8.37 -11.69 -1.59
N GLY A 74 7.83 -12.19 -0.47
CA GLY A 74 6.39 -12.16 -0.18
C GLY A 74 5.86 -10.73 -0.04
N LEU A 75 6.56 -9.88 0.72
CA LEU A 75 6.17 -8.51 0.97
C LEU A 75 6.19 -7.70 -0.32
N ARG A 76 7.25 -7.81 -1.12
CA ARG A 76 7.38 -7.10 -2.40
C ARG A 76 6.30 -7.52 -3.42
N LYS A 77 5.90 -8.79 -3.43
CA LYS A 77 4.79 -9.28 -4.27
C LYS A 77 3.45 -8.71 -3.84
N SER A 78 3.15 -8.72 -2.54
CA SER A 78 1.93 -8.10 -1.99
C SER A 78 1.89 -6.61 -2.32
N LEU A 79 2.99 -5.92 -2.07
CA LEU A 79 3.11 -4.47 -2.24
C LEU A 79 2.94 -4.04 -3.70
N LYS A 80 3.57 -4.76 -4.63
CA LYS A 80 3.40 -4.56 -6.08
C LYS A 80 1.96 -4.83 -6.53
N SER A 81 1.33 -5.87 -5.99
CA SER A 81 -0.07 -6.22 -6.32
C SER A 81 -1.03 -5.14 -5.83
N MET A 82 -0.82 -4.64 -4.61
CA MET A 82 -1.57 -3.50 -4.05
C MET A 82 -1.39 -2.25 -4.90
N GLN A 83 -0.16 -1.88 -5.27
CA GLN A 83 0.09 -0.75 -6.17
C GLN A 83 -0.66 -0.90 -7.51
N GLN A 84 -0.66 -2.10 -8.10
CA GLN A 84 -1.36 -2.34 -9.35
C GLN A 84 -2.89 -2.26 -9.20
N ALA A 85 -3.44 -2.82 -8.12
CA ALA A 85 -4.86 -2.72 -7.81
C ALA A 85 -5.27 -1.26 -7.59
N PHE A 86 -4.42 -0.51 -6.89
CA PHE A 86 -4.63 0.90 -6.60
C PHE A 86 -4.53 1.79 -7.83
N GLU A 87 -3.52 1.60 -8.69
CA GLU A 87 -3.39 2.32 -9.96
C GLU A 87 -4.58 2.05 -10.89
N LYS A 88 -5.10 0.82 -10.88
CA LYS A 88 -6.35 0.50 -11.59
C LYS A 88 -7.54 1.24 -10.96
N ALA A 89 -7.67 1.21 -9.64
CA ALA A 89 -8.73 1.92 -8.94
C ALA A 89 -8.66 3.43 -9.25
N LYS A 90 -7.49 4.07 -9.12
CA LYS A 90 -7.24 5.50 -9.45
C LYS A 90 -7.68 5.89 -10.86
N LYS A 91 -7.50 5.03 -11.87
CA LYS A 91 -8.01 5.30 -13.23
C LYS A 91 -9.53 5.39 -13.32
N HIS A 92 -10.24 4.81 -12.34
CA HIS A 92 -11.68 4.90 -12.20
C HIS A 92 -12.13 6.00 -11.21
N PHE A 93 -11.20 6.63 -10.47
CA PHE A 93 -11.51 7.89 -9.81
C PHE A 93 -11.62 8.95 -10.91
N PRO A 94 -12.69 9.78 -10.91
CA PRO A 94 -12.70 10.95 -11.78
C PRO A 94 -11.48 11.79 -11.41
N GLU A 95 -10.55 11.95 -12.35
CA GLU A 95 -9.46 12.93 -12.22
C GLU A 95 -10.12 14.24 -11.80
N GLN A 96 -9.81 14.72 -10.59
CA GLN A 96 -10.06 16.11 -10.29
C GLN A 96 -9.20 16.90 -11.27
N ASP A 97 -9.90 17.42 -12.29
CA ASP A 97 -9.45 18.41 -13.25
C ASP A 97 -8.34 19.27 -12.66
N LYS A 98 -7.14 19.16 -13.24
CA LYS A 98 -6.14 20.22 -13.17
C LYS A 98 -6.79 21.46 -13.78
N LYS A 99 -7.18 22.42 -12.95
CA LYS A 99 -7.40 23.81 -13.33
C LYS A 99 -6.47 24.71 -12.55
#